data_AF-A0A957TV99-F1
#
_entry.id   AF-A0A957TV99-F1
#
_cell.length_a   1.000
_cell.length_b   1.000
_cell.length_c   1.000
_cell.angle_alpha   90.00
_cell.angle_beta   90.00
_cell.angle_gamma   90.00
#
_symmetry.space_group_name_H-M   'P 1'
#
loop_
_entity.id
_entity.type
_entity.pdbx_description
1 polymer ?
#
loop_
_entity_poly.entity_id
_entity_poly.type
_entity_poly.pdbx_seq_one_letter_code
_entity_poly.pdbx_strand_id
1 'polypeptide(L)' 'QDEYDSYQPDEELPLDALRQEFVATRAKTLEIVDAIQRKGVADTATANHNDMGDVSLKLWVRYLTMHANFESKRVK' A
#
# COMPACT_ATOMS: atom_id res chain seq x y z
N GLN A 1 9.53 9.81 11.13
CA GLN A 1 9.06 8.76 10.20
C GLN A 1 7.66 8.40 10.61
N ASP A 2 6.85 7.92 9.68
CA ASP A 2 5.48 7.50 9.97
C ASP A 2 5.49 6.09 10.58
N GLU A 3 4.65 5.86 11.59
CA GLU A 3 4.63 4.59 12.34
C GLU A 3 3.67 3.59 11.67
N TYR A 4 4.18 2.40 11.32
CA TYR A 4 3.44 1.36 10.61
C TYR A 4 2.17 0.93 11.35
N ASP A 5 2.25 0.81 12.68
CA ASP A 5 1.20 0.25 13.54
C ASP A 5 -0.12 1.04 13.44
N SER A 6 -0.07 2.32 13.07
CA SER A 6 -1.27 3.15 12.90
C SER A 6 -2.12 2.78 11.68
N TYR A 7 -1.59 1.97 10.76
CA TYR A 7 -2.25 1.58 9.51
C TYR A 7 -2.70 0.13 9.48
N GLN A 8 -2.33 -0.67 10.48
CA GLN A 8 -2.72 -2.07 10.56
C GLN A 8 -4.15 -2.18 11.13
N PRO A 9 -5.02 -3.02 10.55
CA PRO A 9 -6.29 -3.35 11.17
C PRO A 9 -6.07 -4.07 12.52
N ASP A 10 -7.02 -3.90 13.45
CA ASP A 10 -7.06 -4.60 14.74
C ASP A 10 -6.84 -6.12 14.58
N GLU A 11 -5.98 -6.69 15.43
CA GLU A 11 -5.63 -8.12 15.40
C GLU A 11 -6.82 -9.03 15.73
N GLU A 12 -7.83 -8.52 16.43
CA GLU A 12 -9.05 -9.25 16.79
C GLU A 12 -10.18 -9.11 15.76
N LEU A 13 -9.98 -8.38 14.64
CA LEU A 13 -10.99 -8.24 13.60
C LEU A 13 -11.36 -9.59 12.98
N PRO A 14 -12.67 -9.90 12.85
CA PRO A 14 -13.09 -11.12 12.19
C PRO A 14 -12.77 -11.08 10.69
N LEU A 15 -12.63 -12.26 10.08
CA LEU A 15 -12.17 -12.41 8.70
C LEU A 15 -13.03 -11.66 7.67
N ASP A 16 -14.34 -11.58 7.88
CA ASP A 16 -15.25 -10.82 7.02
C ASP A 16 -14.99 -9.32 7.08
N ALA A 17 -14.68 -8.78 8.26
CA ALA A 17 -14.28 -7.39 8.44
C ALA A 17 -12.89 -7.12 7.83
N LEU A 18 -11.91 -8.03 8.02
CA LEU A 18 -10.60 -7.93 7.38
C LEU A 18 -10.70 -7.90 5.83
N ARG A 19 -11.64 -8.66 5.24
CA ARG A 19 -11.90 -8.60 3.79
C ARG A 19 -12.41 -7.23 3.36
N GLN A 20 -13.27 -6.59 4.16
CA GLN A 20 -13.76 -5.25 3.88
C GLN A 20 -12.63 -4.21 3.97
N GLU A 21 -11.78 -4.31 5.00
CA GLU A 21 -10.58 -3.47 5.13
C GLU A 21 -9.62 -3.62 3.95
N PHE A 22 -9.43 -4.83 3.44
CA PHE A 22 -8.62 -5.07 2.24
C PHE A 22 -9.18 -4.35 1.00
N VAL A 23 -10.50 -4.44 0.78
CA VAL A 23 -11.18 -3.75 -0.33
C VAL A 23 -11.06 -2.23 -0.18
N ALA A 24 -11.31 -1.71 1.02
CA ALA A 24 -11.24 -0.28 1.32
C ALA A 24 -9.81 0.26 1.14
N THR A 25 -8.80 -0.46 1.64
CA THR A 25 -7.38 -0.10 1.50
C THR A 25 -6.95 -0.08 0.04
N ARG A 26 -7.39 -1.06 -0.76
CA ARG A 26 -7.11 -1.08 -2.19
C ARG A 26 -7.75 0.10 -2.91
N ALA A 27 -8.99 0.46 -2.59
CA ALA A 27 -9.67 1.62 -3.16
C ALA A 27 -8.92 2.93 -2.85
N LYS A 28 -8.56 3.15 -1.57
CA LYS A 28 -7.76 4.30 -1.14
C LYS A 28 -6.40 4.39 -1.86
N THR A 29 -5.74 3.24 -2.06
CA THR A 29 -4.46 3.19 -2.79
C THR A 29 -4.63 3.65 -4.24
N LEU A 30 -5.70 3.23 -4.92
CA LEU A 30 -6.01 3.69 -6.27
C LEU A 30 -6.33 5.19 -6.31
N GLU A 31 -7.09 5.70 -5.36
CA GLU A 31 -7.37 7.14 -5.25
C GLU A 31 -6.09 7.99 -5.11
N ILE A 32 -5.11 7.49 -4.35
CA ILE A 32 -3.78 8.12 -4.22
C ILE A 32 -3.06 8.11 -5.57
N VAL A 33 -3.01 6.96 -6.26
CA VAL A 33 -2.38 6.83 -7.58
C VAL A 33 -3.02 7.80 -8.58
N ASP A 34 -4.35 7.86 -8.63
CA ASP A 34 -5.10 8.76 -9.52
C ASP A 34 -4.85 10.23 -9.17
N ALA A 35 -4.72 10.58 -7.88
CA ALA A 35 -4.36 11.93 -7.46
C ALA A 35 -2.94 12.33 -7.86
N ILE A 36 -1.98 11.40 -7.78
CA ILE A 36 -0.60 11.61 -8.22
C ILE A 36 -0.54 11.82 -9.73
N GLN A 37 -1.26 10.99 -10.49
CA GLN A 37 -1.37 11.12 -11.95
C GLN A 37 -2.00 12.46 -12.36
N ARG A 38 -3.10 12.88 -11.72
CA ARG A 38 -3.75 14.17 -11.99
C ARG A 38 -2.84 15.37 -11.71
N LYS A 39 -1.91 15.25 -10.76
CA LYS A 39 -0.91 16.28 -10.45
C LYS A 39 0.26 16.31 -11.46
N GLY A 40 0.34 15.37 -12.40
CA GLY A 40 1.41 15.30 -13.38
C GLY A 40 2.77 14.95 -12.78
N VAL A 41 2.79 14.25 -11.64
CA VAL A 41 4.04 13.80 -11.01
C VAL A 41 4.67 12.73 -11.88
N ALA A 42 5.96 12.87 -12.19
CA ALA A 42 6.68 11.89 -12.98
C ALA A 42 6.83 10.54 -12.24
N ASP A 43 6.76 9.43 -12.97
CA ASP A 43 6.98 8.08 -12.42
C ASP A 43 8.35 7.89 -11.76
N THR A 44 9.32 8.73 -12.11
CA THR A 44 10.68 8.77 -11.56
C THR A 44 10.79 9.56 -10.27
N ALA A 45 9.76 10.31 -9.87
CA ALA A 45 9.72 10.99 -8.59
C ALA A 45 9.85 9.97 -7.46
N THR A 46 10.61 10.33 -6.42
CA THR A 46 10.92 9.44 -5.31
C THR A 46 10.18 9.83 -4.03
N ALA A 47 9.90 8.82 -3.22
CA ALA A 47 9.44 8.97 -1.85
C ALA A 47 10.17 7.95 -0.97
N ASN A 48 10.45 8.33 0.28
CA ASN A 48 11.24 7.52 1.20
C ASN A 48 10.47 6.28 1.65
N HIS A 49 11.07 5.11 1.48
CA HIS A 49 10.65 3.83 2.05
C HIS A 49 11.55 3.50 3.25
N ASN A 50 10.95 3.08 4.38
CA ASN A 50 11.66 2.88 5.64
C ASN A 50 12.92 1.99 5.50
N ASP A 51 12.83 0.85 4.79
CA ASP A 51 13.97 -0.07 4.61
C ASP A 51 14.77 0.09 3.30
N MET A 52 14.23 0.76 2.29
CA MET A 52 14.84 0.85 0.95
C MET A 52 15.36 2.25 0.63
N GLY A 53 15.13 3.23 1.50
CA GLY A 53 15.43 4.63 1.23
C GLY A 53 14.52 5.20 0.15
N ASP A 54 15.02 6.16 -0.61
CA ASP A 54 14.22 6.83 -1.64
C ASP A 54 14.00 5.92 -2.84
N VAL A 55 12.73 5.56 -3.07
CA VAL A 55 12.33 4.71 -4.20
C VAL A 55 11.34 5.44 -5.09
N SER A 56 11.37 5.13 -6.38
CA SER A 56 10.49 5.78 -7.36
C SER A 56 9.03 5.40 -7.16
N LEU A 57 8.11 6.26 -7.61
CA LEU A 57 6.67 5.98 -7.62
C LEU A 57 6.36 4.64 -8.30
N LYS A 58 7.02 4.36 -9.44
CA LYS A 58 6.87 3.08 -10.14
C LYS A 58 7.33 1.89 -9.29
N LEU A 59 8.41 2.03 -8.53
CA LEU A 59 8.90 0.99 -7.63
C LEU A 59 7.96 0.79 -6.43
N TRP A 60 7.40 1.87 -5.87
CA TRP A 60 6.36 1.81 -4.84
C TRP A 60 5.14 0.98 -5.27
N VAL A 61 4.56 1.28 -6.43
CA VAL A 61 3.38 0.55 -6.94
C VAL A 61 3.69 -0.94 -7.17
N ARG A 62 4.87 -1.24 -7.71
CA ARG A 62 5.34 -2.62 -7.89
C ARG A 62 5.51 -3.34 -6.55
N TYR A 63 6.13 -2.68 -5.57
CA TYR A 63 6.34 -3.22 -4.24
C TYR A 63 5.02 -3.59 -3.57
N LEU A 64 4.05 -2.67 -3.53
CA LEU A 64 2.73 -2.91 -2.92
C LEU A 64 2.00 -4.08 -3.57
N THR A 65 2.04 -4.18 -4.90
CA THR A 65 1.42 -5.27 -5.64
C THR A 65 2.10 -6.61 -5.35
N MET A 66 3.42 -6.64 -5.34
CA MET A 66 4.21 -7.84 -5.10
C MET A 66 4.03 -8.33 -3.65
N HIS A 67 4.07 -7.42 -2.68
CA HIS A 67 3.91 -7.73 -1.26
C HIS A 67 2.53 -8.35 -0.99
N ALA A 68 1.45 -7.74 -1.50
CA ALA A 68 0.10 -8.29 -1.38
C ALA A 68 -0.03 -9.71 -2.00
N ASN A 69 0.62 -9.96 -3.13
CA ASN A 69 0.64 -11.28 -3.77
C ASN A 69 1.41 -12.35 -2.97
N PHE A 70 2.44 -11.95 -2.21
CA PHE A 70 3.17 -12.88 -1.34
C PHE A 70 2.39 -13.16 -0.05
N GLU A 71 1.85 -12.12 0.59
CA GLU A 71 1.09 -12.28 1.85
C GLU A 71 -0.22 -13.04 1.64
N SER A 72 -0.93 -12.81 0.53
CA SER A 72 -2.15 -13.56 0.21
C SER A 72 -1.93 -15.08 0.08
N LYS A 73 -0.71 -15.52 -0.28
CA LYS A 73 -0.37 -16.95 -0.33
C LYS A 73 -0.07 -17.56 1.04
N ARG A 74 0.13 -16.73 2.07
CA ARG A 74 0.43 -17.15 3.44
C ARG A 74 -0.84 -17.33 4.28
N VAL A 75 -1.98 -16.80 3.83
CA VAL A 75 -3.30 -17.03 4.42
C VAL A 75 -3.69 -18.50 4.22
N LYS A 76 -3.87 -19.23 5.33
CA LYS A 76 -4.33 -20.64 5.35
C LYS A 76 -5.80 -20.73 5.70
#